data_AF-A0A5C9BKI2-F1
#
_entry.id   AF-A0A5C9BKI2-F1
#
_cell.length_a   1.000
_cell.length_b   1.000
_cell.length_c   1.000
_cell.angle_alpha   90.00
_cell.angle_beta   90.00
_cell.angle_gamma   90.00
#
_symmetry.space_group_name_H-M   'P 1'
#
loop_
_entity.id
_entity.type
_entity.pdbx_description
1 polymer ?
#
loop_
_entity_poly.entity_id
_entity_poly.type
_entity_poly.pdbx_seq_one_letter_code
_entity_poly.pdbx_strand_id
1 'polypeptide(L)' 'MSKQQSLSDQLRRYIREADSSQRQLAFQVGVDPAVLSKFLNGQGGLSTETFDKFGKLFGLTLTETSTPKATTPNRKGK' A
#
# COMPACT_ATOMS: atom_id res chain seq x y z
N MET A 1 -11.57 13.75 15.29
CA MET A 1 -10.32 12.99 15.43
C MET A 1 -9.86 12.57 14.04
N SER A 2 -8.75 13.09 13.54
CA SER A 2 -8.27 12.74 12.20
C SER A 2 -7.78 11.29 12.21
N LYS A 3 -8.54 10.39 11.57
CA LYS A 3 -8.20 8.98 11.44
C LYS A 3 -6.89 8.89 10.65
N GLN A 4 -5.82 8.38 11.27
CA GLN A 4 -4.57 8.11 10.55
C GLN A 4 -4.89 7.20 9.36
N GLN A 5 -4.62 7.67 8.14
CA GLN A 5 -4.90 6.90 6.94
C GLN A 5 -3.97 5.69 6.90
N SER A 6 -4.53 4.50 6.72
CA SER A 6 -3.74 3.29 6.52
C SER A 6 -2.89 3.43 5.24
N LEU A 7 -1.77 2.70 5.16
CA LEU A 7 -0.95 2.66 3.94
C LEU A 7 -1.78 2.27 2.71
N SER A 8 -2.73 1.36 2.89
CA SER A 8 -3.68 0.96 1.85
C SER A 8 -4.57 2.12 1.40
N ASP A 9 -5.04 2.97 2.32
CA ASP A 9 -5.84 4.16 1.98
C ASP A 9 -5.02 5.21 1.25
N GLN A 10 -3.75 5.39 1.64
CA GLN A 10 -2.82 6.26 0.92
C GLN A 10 -2.64 5.76 -0.51
N LEU A 11 -2.36 4.46 -0.69
CA LEU A 11 -2.20 3.89 -2.04
C LEU A 11 -3.48 4.00 -2.87
N ARG A 12 -4.66 3.72 -2.29
CA ARG A 12 -5.96 3.92 -2.99
C ARG A 12 -6.13 5.34 -3.47
N ARG A 13 -5.75 6.32 -2.64
CA ARG A 13 -5.80 7.74 -2.98
C ARG A 13 -4.87 8.06 -4.15
N TYR A 14 -3.61 7.63 -4.08
CA TYR A 14 -2.65 7.81 -5.18
C TYR A 14 -3.14 7.23 -6.51
N ILE A 15 -3.73 6.02 -6.48
CA ILE A 15 -4.29 5.39 -7.69
C ILE A 15 -5.47 6.17 -8.25
N ARG A 16 -6.30 6.81 -7.40
CA ARG A 16 -7.44 7.63 -7.83
C ARG A 16 -7.04 9.01 -8.36
N GLU A 17 -5.94 9.56 -7.85
CA GLU A 17 -5.40 10.87 -8.26
C GLU A 17 -4.44 10.77 -9.47
N ALA A 18 -4.09 9.55 -9.90
CA ALA A 18 -3.25 9.35 -11.08
C ALA A 18 -3.97 9.73 -12.38
N ASP A 19 -3.25 10.37 -13.31
CA ASP A 19 -3.75 10.72 -14.65
C ASP A 19 -4.11 9.49 -15.52
N SER A 20 -3.63 8.31 -15.17
CA SER A 20 -3.90 7.06 -15.90
C SER A 20 -5.18 6.39 -15.43
N SER A 21 -5.91 5.79 -16.38
CA SER A 21 -7.10 5.00 -16.02
C SER A 21 -6.74 3.80 -15.12
N GLN A 22 -7.65 3.42 -14.21
CA GLN A 22 -7.46 2.27 -13.32
C GLN A 22 -7.10 0.99 -14.10
N ARG A 23 -7.70 0.80 -15.28
CA ARG A 23 -7.43 -0.36 -16.15
C ARG A 23 -6.00 -0.34 -16.70
N GLN A 24 -5.49 0.83 -17.09
CA GLN A 24 -4.10 0.96 -17.54
C GLN A 24 -3.12 0.71 -16.39
N LEU A 25 -3.41 1.24 -15.20
CA LEU A 25 -2.58 0.99 -14.02
C LEU A 25 -2.56 -0.49 -13.65
N ALA A 26 -3.72 -1.16 -13.69
CA ALA A 26 -3.81 -2.61 -13.49
C ALA A 26 -2.91 -3.37 -14.48
N PHE A 27 -2.97 -3.00 -15.76
CA PHE A 27 -2.14 -3.61 -16.80
C PHE A 27 -0.64 -3.36 -16.58
N GLN A 28 -0.23 -2.12 -16.29
CA GLN A 28 1.18 -1.78 -16.05
C GLN A 28 1.79 -2.53 -14.87
N VAL A 29 0.97 -2.76 -13.83
CA VAL A 29 1.38 -3.50 -12.63
C VAL A 29 1.19 -5.02 -12.79
N GLY A 30 0.57 -5.48 -13.88
CA GLY A 30 0.31 -6.90 -14.12
C GLY A 30 -0.67 -7.50 -13.12
N VAL A 31 -1.69 -6.73 -12.69
CA VAL A 31 -2.78 -7.20 -11.83
C VAL A 31 -4.10 -7.20 -12.61
N ASP A 32 -4.98 -8.15 -12.28
CA ASP A 32 -6.30 -8.20 -12.87
C ASP A 32 -7.12 -6.92 -12.52
N PRO A 33 -7.81 -6.30 -13.50
CA PRO A 33 -8.60 -5.08 -13.26
C PRO A 33 -9.71 -5.25 -12.22
N ALA A 34 -10.31 -6.43 -12.10
CA ALA A 34 -11.33 -6.67 -11.07
C ALA A 34 -10.71 -6.79 -9.67
N VAL A 35 -9.49 -7.31 -9.55
CA VAL A 35 -8.72 -7.28 -8.30
C VAL A 35 -8.42 -5.84 -7.89
N LEU A 36 -7.95 -5.00 -8.82
CA LEU A 36 -7.70 -3.59 -8.53
C LEU A 36 -8.99 -2.85 -8.15
N SER A 37 -10.08 -3.09 -8.86
CA SER A 37 -11.40 -2.52 -8.55
C SER A 37 -11.87 -2.90 -7.14
N LYS A 38 -11.79 -4.19 -6.76
CA LYS A 38 -12.12 -4.66 -5.41
C LYS A 38 -11.26 -3.97 -4.35
N PHE A 39 -9.97 -3.80 -4.61
CA PHE A 39 -9.07 -3.09 -3.69
C PHE A 39 -9.48 -1.62 -3.50
N LEU A 40 -9.76 -0.91 -4.60
CA LEU A 40 -10.18 0.50 -4.57
C LEU A 40 -11.52 0.72 -3.88
N ASN A 41 -12.39 -0.29 -3.88
CA ASN A 41 -13.69 -0.28 -3.20
C ASN A 41 -13.64 -0.85 -1.78
N GLY A 42 -12.46 -1.27 -1.29
CA GLY A 42 -12.31 -1.84 0.06
C GLY A 42 -12.87 -3.25 0.24
N GLN A 43 -13.20 -3.93 -0.87
CA GLN A 43 -13.78 -5.28 -0.91
C GLN A 43 -12.72 -6.38 -1.00
N GLY A 44 -11.43 -6.02 -1.10
CA GLY A 44 -10.32 -6.95 -1.19
C GLY A 44 -8.97 -6.29 -0.89
N GLY A 45 -7.96 -7.11 -0.60
CA GLY A 45 -6.57 -6.68 -0.46
C GLY A 45 -5.79 -6.82 -1.75
N LEU A 46 -4.60 -6.22 -1.80
CA LEU A 46 -3.57 -6.52 -2.77
C LEU A 46 -2.50 -7.39 -2.11
N SER A 47 -1.88 -8.27 -2.89
CA SER A 47 -0.65 -8.96 -2.47
C SER A 47 0.48 -7.95 -2.27
N THR A 48 1.43 -8.26 -1.39
CA THR A 48 2.62 -7.43 -1.16
C THR A 48 3.38 -7.15 -2.46
N GLU A 49 3.53 -8.15 -3.33
CA GLU A 49 4.19 -7.97 -4.63
C GLU A 49 3.49 -6.90 -5.50
N THR A 50 2.16 -6.92 -5.55
CA THR A 50 1.39 -5.90 -6.29
C THR A 50 1.54 -4.53 -5.65
N PHE A 51 1.58 -4.48 -4.31
CA PHE A 51 1.85 -3.25 -3.56
C PHE A 51 3.22 -2.66 -3.91
N ASP A 52 4.27 -3.48 -3.95
CA ASP A 52 5.62 -3.07 -4.34
C ASP A 52 5.70 -2.58 -5.79
N LYS A 53 4.98 -3.23 -6.71
CA LYS A 53 4.90 -2.79 -8.11
C LYS A 53 4.25 -1.41 -8.24
N PHE A 54 3.18 -1.14 -7.49
CA PHE A 54 2.63 0.22 -7.41
C PHE A 54 3.61 1.20 -6.78
N GLY A 55 4.34 0.78 -5.74
CA GLY A 55 5.40 1.58 -5.14
C GLY A 55 6.46 1.99 -6.15
N LYS A 56 6.94 1.04 -6.96
CA LYS A 56 7.88 1.31 -8.06
C LYS A 56 7.30 2.22 -9.14
N LEU A 57 6.05 1.98 -9.53
CA LEU A 57 5.38 2.75 -10.58
C LEU A 57 5.22 4.23 -10.19
N PHE A 58 4.86 4.49 -8.93
CA PHE A 58 4.61 5.84 -8.42
C PHE A 58 5.82 6.46 -7.71
N GLY A 59 6.94 5.74 -7.59
CA GLY A 59 8.10 6.20 -6.83
C GLY A 59 7.84 6.36 -5.34
N LEU A 60 6.94 5.55 -4.76
CA LEU A 60 6.59 5.61 -3.34
C LEU A 60 7.62 4.86 -2.49
N THR A 61 7.96 5.45 -1.36
CA THR A 61 8.83 4.87 -0.34
C THR A 61 8.14 4.89 1.02
N LEU A 62 8.31 3.84 1.81
CA LEU A 62 7.90 3.85 3.21
C LEU A 62 8.86 4.72 4.01
N THR A 63 8.31 5.65 4.79
CA THR A 63 9.06 6.48 5.73
C THR A 63 8.53 6.29 7.13
N GLU A 64 9.44 6.26 8.11
CA GLU A 64 9.07 6.19 9.52
C GLU A 64 8.61 7.57 9.99
N THR A 65 7.42 7.65 10.58
CA THR A 65 6.87 8.89 11.16
C THR A 65 7.06 8.97 12.66
N SER A 66 7.47 7.87 13.29
CA SER A 66 7.85 7.78 14.70
C SER A 66 8.92 6.71 14.81
N THR A 67 9.98 6.98 15.59
CA THR A 67 11.03 5.99 15.84
C THR A 67 10.40 4.72 16.39
N PRO A 68 10.72 3.53 15.84
CA PRO A 68 10.22 2.28 16.37
C PRO A 68 10.64 2.21 17.84
N LYS A 69 9.66 2.18 18.74
CA LYS A 69 9.93 2.01 20.17
C LYS A 69 10.72 0.70 20.30
N ALA A 70 12.01 0.82 20.60
CA ALA A 70 12.89 -0.33 20.73
C ALA A 70 12.27 -1.32 21.72
N THR A 71 11.72 -2.42 21.19
CA THR A 71 11.27 -3.52 22.03
C THR A 71 12.53 -4.14 22.59
N THR A 72 12.84 -3.86 23.85
CA THR A 72 13.95 -4.46 24.59
C THR A 72 13.98 -5.97 24.33
N PRO A 73 15.06 -6.55 23.79
CA PRO A 73 15.13 -7.99 23.61
C PRO A 73 15.02 -8.65 24.99
N ASN A 74 13.95 -9.43 25.17
CA ASN A 74 13.72 -10.23 26.36
C ASN A 74 14.84 -11.27 26.47
N ARG A 75 15.92 -10.95 27.19
CA ARG A 75 16.91 -11.93 27.64
C ARG A 75 16.20 -12.85 28.64
N LYS A 76 15.63 -13.96 28.15
CA LYS A 76 15.34 -15.10 29.03
C LYS A 76 16.68 -15.64 29.51
N GLY A 77 16.91 -15.45 30.81
CA GLY A 77 18.03 -16.01 31.55
C GLY A 77 17.98 -17.54 31.58
N LYS A 78 19.17 -18.08 31.85
CA LYS A 78 19.57 -19.48 31.98
C LYS A 78 18.59 -20.39 32.70
#